data_AF-A0A938Y209-F1
#
_entry.id   AF-A0A938Y209-F1
#
_cell.length_a   1.000
_cell.length_b   1.000
_cell.length_c   1.000
_cell.angle_alpha   90.00
_cell.angle_beta   90.00
_cell.angle_gamma   90.00
#
_symmetry.space_group_name_H-M   'P 1'
#
loop_
_entity.id
_entity.type
_entity.pdbx_description
1 polymer ?
#
loop_
_entity_poly.entity_id
_entity_poly.type
_entity_poly.pdbx_seq_one_letter_code
_entity_poly.pdbx_strand_id
1 'polypeptide(L)'
;MGVPVTSYTILRALADNEPKSYEYDMAKMAFEPFDVFAFFIHDPVQNRQFHQKMTGDFYRFHSMTGKNLCFFALVNPPDIWEQRAVHREHVHFFRTWESDTLSAAKQSLTASSLAEALDIPAEQLPVLVITNNFQLKSFYWVQTCAEHVTEQFARLTAVANEFQEQFAYSVNEGKTAEAQRILFQMLDDAGLNLCNGYGKESLYQNMAAALSDIMDFIAVSDRQIDAYVRKKAERKVNDTLHRLLAELNSLKQKMPQDVGDAEEREEFLQLESLSLKISKYIALMKKKTDTEDLFHFEHVLESDTLEILRIGLQVTDYLSQYTSLKPTQMNRFDFTPGLICLTKVFEKEINLSVVQWLRKIYGITLPQYYNRYQPDRQVIVAPQIPDGKPIDLNQPAGPVQWRAPGIGQSELIARFNIKADNLPPDWSLQHWSYLLDRWKKTARYRNRAAHTELVTLDETHEVKNILLDLHKSGIFQKMAALKKLARE
;
A
#
# COMPACT_ATOMS: atom_id res chain seq x y z
N MET A 1 -16.18 -17.62 11.59
CA MET A 1 -16.78 -16.62 12.44
C MET A 1 -16.36 -15.28 11.91
N GLY A 2 -17.27 -14.34 11.71
CA GLY A 2 -16.88 -12.98 11.32
C GLY A 2 -16.41 -12.18 12.52
N VAL A 3 -15.20 -11.62 12.44
CA VAL A 3 -14.61 -10.72 13.42
C VAL A 3 -14.22 -9.43 12.70
N PRO A 4 -14.58 -8.24 13.19
CA PRO A 4 -14.10 -6.99 12.61
C PRO A 4 -12.56 -6.89 12.71
N VAL A 5 -11.88 -6.27 11.74
CA VAL A 5 -10.40 -6.11 11.82
C VAL A 5 -9.96 -5.22 13.00
N THR A 6 -10.89 -4.54 13.68
CA THR A 6 -10.64 -3.75 14.90
C THR A 6 -10.11 -4.55 16.09
N SER A 7 -10.01 -5.88 16.00
CA SER A 7 -9.40 -6.81 16.98
C SER A 7 -7.90 -6.66 17.21
N TYR A 8 -7.43 -5.42 17.19
CA TYR A 8 -6.07 -5.00 17.44
C TYR A 8 -5.49 -5.63 18.71
N THR A 9 -6.21 -5.60 19.84
CA THR A 9 -5.64 -6.02 21.12
C THR A 9 -5.30 -7.52 21.14
N ILE A 10 -6.08 -8.35 20.44
CA ILE A 10 -5.86 -9.79 20.35
C ILE A 10 -4.70 -10.12 19.42
N LEU A 11 -4.67 -9.51 18.22
CA LEU A 11 -3.55 -9.69 17.28
C LEU A 11 -2.23 -9.23 17.90
N ARG A 12 -2.27 -8.12 18.63
CA ARG A 12 -1.14 -7.60 19.38
C ARG A 12 -0.69 -8.54 20.49
N ALA A 13 -1.62 -9.08 21.29
CA ALA A 13 -1.27 -10.04 22.34
C ALA A 13 -0.55 -11.26 21.76
N LEU A 14 -1.02 -11.77 20.61
CA LEU A 14 -0.32 -12.85 19.88
C LEU A 14 1.04 -12.43 19.33
N ALA A 15 1.18 -11.19 18.88
CA ALA A 15 2.42 -10.63 18.34
C ALA A 15 3.51 -10.47 19.41
N ASP A 16 3.13 -9.93 20.57
CA ASP A 16 4.02 -9.72 21.71
C ASP A 16 4.55 -11.07 22.24
N ASN A 17 3.72 -12.12 22.15
CA ASN A 17 4.05 -13.50 22.55
C ASN A 17 4.65 -13.58 23.96
N GLU A 18 4.22 -12.69 24.86
CA GLU A 18 4.67 -12.63 26.25
C GLU A 18 4.05 -13.82 27.03
N PRO A 19 4.83 -14.87 27.34
CA PRO A 19 4.29 -16.05 27.97
C PRO A 19 3.74 -15.70 29.36
N LYS A 20 2.52 -16.15 29.68
CA LYS A 20 1.80 -15.88 30.94
C LYS A 20 1.26 -14.45 31.11
N SER A 21 1.23 -13.64 30.05
CA SER A 21 0.39 -12.43 30.08
C SER A 21 -1.08 -12.84 29.98
N TYR A 22 -1.94 -12.18 30.77
CA TYR A 22 -3.37 -12.43 30.75
C TYR A 22 -3.95 -12.19 29.35
N GLU A 23 -3.47 -11.15 28.67
CA GLU A 23 -3.82 -10.80 27.30
C GLU A 23 -3.52 -11.93 26.30
N TYR A 24 -2.37 -12.57 26.42
CA TYR A 24 -1.96 -13.67 25.55
C TYR A 24 -2.79 -14.93 25.77
N ASP A 25 -3.02 -15.30 27.03
CA ASP A 25 -3.83 -16.47 27.37
C ASP A 25 -5.28 -16.28 26.88
N MET A 26 -5.82 -15.08 27.05
CA MET A 26 -7.14 -14.71 26.53
C MET A 26 -7.21 -14.74 25.00
N ALA A 27 -6.19 -14.22 24.31
CA ALA A 27 -6.11 -14.27 22.86
C ALA A 27 -6.05 -15.72 22.35
N LYS A 28 -5.33 -16.61 23.04
CA LYS A 28 -5.30 -18.04 22.74
C LYS A 28 -6.66 -18.69 22.94
N MET A 29 -7.31 -18.46 24.08
CA MET A 29 -8.65 -19.01 24.35
C MET A 29 -9.68 -18.53 23.31
N ALA A 30 -9.61 -17.27 22.88
CA ALA A 30 -10.50 -16.73 21.87
C ALA A 30 -10.33 -17.40 20.49
N PHE A 31 -9.14 -17.92 20.18
CA PHE A 31 -8.83 -18.57 18.91
C PHE A 31 -8.78 -20.09 18.95
N GLU A 32 -8.70 -20.70 20.13
CA GLU A 32 -8.71 -22.14 20.34
C GLU A 32 -9.82 -22.89 19.57
N PRO A 33 -11.04 -22.34 19.39
CA PRO A 33 -12.08 -23.03 18.63
C PRO A 33 -11.84 -23.12 17.11
N PHE A 34 -10.88 -22.39 16.54
CA PHE A 34 -10.68 -22.29 15.09
C PHE A 34 -9.35 -22.88 14.64
N ASP A 35 -9.40 -23.64 13.55
CA ASP A 35 -8.23 -24.26 12.93
C ASP A 35 -7.71 -23.46 11.73
N VAL A 36 -8.58 -22.68 11.09
CA VAL A 36 -8.27 -21.87 9.92
C VAL A 36 -8.74 -20.45 10.12
N PHE A 37 -7.88 -19.51 9.73
CA PHE A 37 -8.11 -18.08 9.80
C PHE A 37 -8.03 -17.45 8.41
N ALA A 38 -8.92 -16.51 8.14
CA ALA A 38 -9.05 -15.79 6.88
C ALA A 38 -9.05 -14.26 7.09
N PHE A 39 -8.33 -13.48 6.29
CA PHE A 39 -8.37 -12.02 6.29
C PHE A 39 -8.76 -11.52 4.91
N PHE A 40 -9.87 -10.81 4.84
CA PHE A 40 -10.26 -10.06 3.66
C PHE A 40 -9.58 -8.69 3.71
N ILE A 41 -8.71 -8.46 2.72
CA ILE A 41 -8.07 -7.16 2.49
C ILE A 41 -8.61 -6.62 1.18
N HIS A 42 -9.23 -5.45 1.23
CA HIS A 42 -9.76 -4.75 0.06
C HIS A 42 -9.73 -3.25 0.27
N ASP A 43 -9.53 -2.50 -0.80
CA ASP A 43 -9.71 -1.05 -0.78
C ASP A 43 -11.21 -0.75 -1.04
N PRO A 44 -11.95 -0.16 -0.08
CA PRO A 44 -13.38 0.08 -0.26
C PRO A 44 -13.70 1.14 -1.34
N VAL A 45 -12.76 2.02 -1.66
CA VAL A 45 -12.92 3.05 -2.69
C VAL A 45 -12.68 2.49 -4.08
N GLN A 46 -11.65 1.67 -4.25
CA GLN A 46 -11.31 1.03 -5.53
C GLN A 46 -12.17 -0.21 -5.80
N ASN A 47 -12.46 -1.02 -4.78
CA ASN A 47 -13.20 -2.27 -4.87
C ASN A 47 -14.66 -2.11 -4.37
N ARG A 48 -15.38 -1.06 -4.79
CA ARG A 48 -16.72 -0.71 -4.25
C ARG A 48 -17.72 -1.85 -4.29
N GLN A 49 -17.81 -2.58 -5.41
CA GLN A 49 -18.74 -3.71 -5.55
C GLN A 49 -18.41 -4.83 -4.57
N PHE A 50 -17.13 -5.15 -4.41
CA PHE A 50 -16.68 -6.14 -3.43
C PHE A 50 -17.00 -5.67 -2.00
N HIS A 51 -16.71 -4.41 -1.68
CA HIS A 51 -17.01 -3.83 -0.38
C HIS A 51 -18.51 -3.90 -0.04
N GLN A 52 -19.38 -3.49 -0.98
CA GLN A 52 -20.83 -3.57 -0.83
C GLN A 52 -21.30 -5.01 -0.59
N LYS A 53 -20.75 -5.97 -1.35
CA LYS A 53 -21.06 -7.38 -1.17
C LYS A 53 -20.60 -7.91 0.19
N MET A 54 -19.37 -7.59 0.61
CA MET A 54 -18.84 -8.01 1.92
C MET A 54 -19.69 -7.46 3.07
N THR A 55 -20.12 -6.20 3.00
CA THR A 55 -21.00 -5.59 3.99
C THR A 55 -22.39 -6.23 3.99
N GLY A 56 -22.99 -6.43 2.81
CA GLY A 56 -24.33 -7.01 2.68
C GLY A 56 -24.41 -8.50 3.05
N ASP A 57 -23.39 -9.27 2.69
CA ASP A 57 -23.31 -10.72 2.94
C ASP A 57 -22.56 -11.07 4.23
N PHE A 58 -22.14 -10.09 5.06
CA PHE A 58 -21.33 -10.36 6.27
C PHE A 58 -21.96 -11.41 7.18
N TYR A 59 -23.27 -11.29 7.43
CA TYR A 59 -24.01 -12.26 8.26
C TYR A 59 -24.05 -13.66 7.63
N ARG A 60 -24.16 -13.73 6.30
CA ARG A 60 -24.12 -14.99 5.55
C ARG A 60 -22.75 -15.64 5.66
N PHE A 61 -21.66 -14.88 5.46
CA PHE A 61 -20.29 -15.39 5.66
C PHE A 61 -20.07 -15.84 7.09
N HIS A 62 -20.52 -15.05 8.08
CA HIS A 62 -20.48 -15.47 9.48
C HIS A 62 -21.18 -16.81 9.70
N SER A 63 -22.35 -17.04 9.10
CA SER A 63 -23.10 -18.30 9.22
C SER A 63 -22.41 -19.46 8.51
N MET A 64 -21.76 -19.21 7.37
CA MET A 64 -21.05 -20.22 6.57
C MET A 64 -19.80 -20.77 7.25
N THR A 65 -19.21 -20.05 8.19
CA THR A 65 -17.92 -20.45 8.76
C THR A 65 -17.94 -21.69 9.66
N GLY A 66 -19.12 -22.08 10.17
CA GLY A 66 -19.21 -23.19 11.11
C GLY A 66 -18.39 -22.96 12.39
N LYS A 67 -17.69 -24.01 12.82
CA LYS A 67 -16.87 -24.00 14.04
C LYS A 67 -15.37 -23.79 13.77
N ASN A 68 -14.87 -24.20 12.61
CA ASN A 68 -13.43 -24.38 12.39
C ASN A 68 -12.77 -23.22 11.61
N LEU A 69 -13.57 -22.31 11.02
CA LEU A 69 -13.08 -21.14 10.29
C LEU A 69 -13.36 -19.86 11.05
N CYS A 70 -12.37 -18.98 11.20
CA CYS A 70 -12.53 -17.58 11.62
C CYS A 70 -12.12 -16.65 10.48
N PHE A 71 -12.86 -15.56 10.25
CA PHE A 71 -12.50 -14.56 9.25
C PHE A 71 -12.57 -13.14 9.79
N PHE A 72 -11.72 -12.30 9.21
CA PHE A 72 -11.59 -10.89 9.48
C PHE A 72 -11.85 -10.10 8.21
N ALA A 73 -12.53 -8.95 8.32
CA ALA A 73 -12.77 -8.10 7.16
C ALA A 73 -12.69 -6.60 7.51
N LEU A 74 -12.18 -5.80 6.56
CA LEU A 74 -12.16 -4.34 6.63
C LEU A 74 -13.55 -3.73 6.32
N VAL A 75 -14.60 -4.26 6.96
CA VAL A 75 -15.97 -3.74 6.85
C VAL A 75 -16.58 -3.61 8.24
N ASN A 76 -17.46 -2.62 8.40
CA ASN A 76 -18.30 -2.57 9.59
C ASN A 76 -19.39 -3.64 9.43
N PRO A 77 -19.56 -4.54 10.41
CA PRO A 77 -20.64 -5.50 10.35
C PRO A 77 -22.00 -4.77 10.41
N PRO A 78 -23.07 -5.31 9.80
CA PRO A 78 -24.40 -4.74 9.93
C PRO A 78 -24.90 -4.75 11.38
N ASP A 79 -25.67 -3.74 11.82
CA ASP A 79 -26.24 -3.64 13.17
C ASP A 79 -27.00 -4.92 13.60
N ILE A 80 -27.70 -5.55 12.66
CA ILE A 80 -28.43 -6.80 12.89
C ILE A 80 -27.49 -7.94 13.28
N TRP A 81 -26.30 -7.99 12.67
CA TRP A 81 -25.28 -8.95 13.08
C TRP A 81 -24.82 -8.65 14.50
N GLU A 82 -24.54 -7.38 14.82
CA GLU A 82 -24.08 -6.99 16.16
C GLU A 82 -25.06 -7.41 17.25
N GLN A 83 -26.35 -7.10 17.07
CA GLN A 83 -27.42 -7.45 18.01
C GLN A 83 -27.49 -8.97 18.27
N ARG A 84 -27.26 -9.78 17.24
CA ARG A 84 -27.30 -11.25 17.37
C ARG A 84 -25.99 -11.84 17.89
N ALA A 85 -24.88 -11.19 17.59
CA ALA A 85 -23.54 -11.63 17.94
C ALA A 85 -23.27 -11.48 19.44
N VAL A 86 -23.89 -10.50 20.13
CA VAL A 86 -23.69 -10.22 21.58
C VAL A 86 -23.87 -11.45 22.47
N HIS A 87 -24.77 -12.37 22.12
CA HIS A 87 -25.06 -13.54 22.95
C HIS A 87 -24.07 -14.70 22.78
N ARG A 88 -23.05 -14.55 21.92
CA ARG A 88 -22.06 -15.59 21.70
C ARG A 88 -20.81 -15.33 22.53
N GLU A 89 -20.39 -16.32 23.30
CA GLU A 89 -19.28 -16.24 24.25
C GLU A 89 -17.98 -15.71 23.63
N HIS A 90 -17.60 -16.21 22.44
CA HIS A 90 -16.45 -15.71 21.69
C HIS A 90 -16.57 -14.24 21.29
N VAL A 91 -17.75 -13.76 20.86
CA VAL A 91 -17.95 -12.35 20.48
C VAL A 91 -17.83 -11.46 21.71
N HIS A 92 -18.27 -11.95 22.88
CA HIS A 92 -18.08 -11.23 24.13
C HIS A 92 -16.59 -11.00 24.43
N PHE A 93 -15.73 -12.00 24.17
CA PHE A 93 -14.28 -11.83 24.31
C PHE A 93 -13.73 -10.75 23.37
N PHE A 94 -14.07 -10.76 22.09
CA PHE A 94 -13.65 -9.70 21.14
C PHE A 94 -14.16 -8.31 21.57
N ARG A 95 -15.45 -8.19 21.93
CA ARG A 95 -16.07 -6.92 22.30
C ARG A 95 -15.54 -6.29 23.58
N THR A 96 -15.11 -7.09 24.55
CA THR A 96 -14.62 -6.55 25.82
C THR A 96 -13.28 -5.83 25.66
N TRP A 97 -12.60 -6.02 24.52
CA TRP A 97 -11.23 -5.60 24.27
C TRP A 97 -11.06 -4.63 23.10
N GLU A 98 -12.15 -4.33 22.39
CA GLU A 98 -12.14 -3.49 21.19
C GLU A 98 -12.94 -2.22 21.40
N SER A 99 -12.41 -1.10 20.92
CA SER A 99 -13.17 0.14 20.75
C SER A 99 -13.93 0.12 19.42
N ASP A 100 -14.98 0.93 19.33
CA ASP A 100 -15.84 1.01 18.14
C ASP A 100 -15.08 1.39 16.84
N THR A 101 -15.76 1.07 15.74
CA THR A 101 -15.42 1.14 14.31
C THR A 101 -14.27 2.04 13.84
N LEU A 102 -13.41 1.48 12.97
CA LEU A 102 -12.46 2.25 12.14
C LEU A 102 -13.19 3.28 11.28
N SER A 103 -12.71 4.52 11.29
CA SER A 103 -13.26 5.57 10.43
C SER A 103 -13.13 5.20 8.95
N ALA A 104 -14.21 5.32 8.17
CA ALA A 104 -14.25 4.99 6.75
C ALA A 104 -13.14 5.69 5.91
N ALA A 105 -12.75 6.91 6.30
CA ALA A 105 -11.73 7.70 5.59
C ALA A 105 -10.31 7.10 5.64
N LYS A 106 -10.03 6.15 6.54
CA LYS A 106 -8.73 5.48 6.65
C LYS A 106 -8.68 4.11 5.96
N GLN A 107 -9.81 3.57 5.52
CA GLN A 107 -9.89 2.17 5.09
C GLN A 107 -9.04 1.87 3.85
N SER A 108 -8.97 2.75 2.85
CA SER A 108 -8.09 2.56 1.67
C SER A 108 -6.60 2.54 2.06
N LEU A 109 -6.18 3.53 2.86
CA LEU A 109 -4.81 3.60 3.36
C LEU A 109 -4.49 2.38 4.23
N THR A 110 -5.41 1.96 5.11
CA THR A 110 -5.28 0.75 5.93
C THR A 110 -5.15 -0.49 5.06
N ALA A 111 -5.99 -0.66 4.03
CA ALA A 111 -5.94 -1.80 3.12
C ALA A 111 -4.59 -1.87 2.38
N SER A 112 -4.14 -0.74 1.81
CA SER A 112 -2.85 -0.68 1.11
C SER A 112 -1.66 -0.94 2.06
N SER A 113 -1.74 -0.48 3.31
CA SER A 113 -0.69 -0.67 4.31
C SER A 113 -0.65 -2.10 4.84
N LEU A 114 -1.82 -2.75 4.98
CA LEU A 114 -1.92 -4.16 5.35
C LEU A 114 -1.39 -5.06 4.23
N ALA A 115 -1.75 -4.78 2.97
CA ALA A 115 -1.22 -5.51 1.82
C ALA A 115 0.30 -5.43 1.77
N GLU A 116 0.86 -4.23 1.93
CA GLU A 116 2.31 -4.01 1.96
C GLU A 116 3.00 -4.65 3.17
N ALA A 117 2.37 -4.65 4.36
CA ALA A 117 2.91 -5.34 5.53
C ALA A 117 2.98 -6.87 5.37
N LEU A 118 2.15 -7.41 4.46
CA LEU A 118 2.10 -8.81 4.11
C LEU A 118 2.85 -9.11 2.80
N ASP A 119 3.57 -8.17 2.21
CA ASP A 119 4.24 -8.33 0.90
C ASP A 119 3.27 -8.75 -0.24
N ILE A 120 2.00 -8.35 -0.16
CA ILE A 120 0.98 -8.59 -1.19
C ILE A 120 0.92 -7.36 -2.11
N PRO A 121 1.06 -7.52 -3.45
CA PRO A 121 0.96 -6.39 -4.37
C PRO A 121 -0.42 -5.74 -4.32
N ALA A 122 -0.47 -4.41 -4.27
CA ALA A 122 -1.71 -3.66 -4.11
C ALA A 122 -2.71 -3.88 -5.26
N GLU A 123 -2.21 -4.14 -6.47
CA GLU A 123 -3.00 -4.48 -7.66
C GLU A 123 -3.70 -5.85 -7.57
N GLN A 124 -3.30 -6.71 -6.63
CA GLN A 124 -3.97 -7.98 -6.38
C GLN A 124 -5.21 -7.83 -5.51
N LEU A 125 -5.43 -6.67 -4.88
CA LEU A 125 -6.61 -6.44 -4.05
C LEU A 125 -7.91 -6.42 -4.89
N PRO A 126 -9.00 -7.05 -4.41
CA PRO A 126 -9.16 -7.62 -3.07
C PRO A 126 -8.60 -9.04 -2.97
N VAL A 127 -8.09 -9.41 -1.79
CA VAL A 127 -7.51 -10.74 -1.51
C VAL A 127 -8.08 -11.36 -0.24
N LEU A 128 -8.02 -12.69 -0.19
CA LEU A 128 -8.25 -13.53 0.98
C LEU A 128 -6.90 -14.11 1.45
N VAL A 129 -6.44 -13.69 2.62
CA VAL A 129 -5.22 -14.19 3.26
C VAL A 129 -5.58 -15.29 4.26
N ILE A 130 -4.93 -16.44 4.19
CA ILE A 130 -5.32 -17.67 4.87
C ILE A 130 -4.13 -18.23 5.64
N THR A 131 -4.35 -18.53 6.92
CA THR A 131 -3.37 -19.19 7.79
C THR A 131 -4.08 -20.10 8.79
N ASN A 132 -3.38 -21.10 9.33
CA ASN A 132 -3.85 -21.86 10.50
C ASN A 132 -3.32 -21.29 11.83
N ASN A 133 -2.38 -20.33 11.79
CA ASN A 133 -1.82 -19.74 12.99
C ASN A 133 -1.14 -18.39 12.69
N PHE A 134 -1.56 -17.32 13.36
CA PHE A 134 -0.96 -15.98 13.18
C PHE A 134 0.50 -15.87 13.64
N GLN A 135 0.96 -16.79 14.48
CA GLN A 135 2.35 -16.82 14.93
C GLN A 135 3.30 -17.42 13.88
N LEU A 136 2.77 -17.94 12.77
CA LEU A 136 3.57 -18.36 11.63
C LEU A 136 3.99 -17.16 10.77
N LYS A 137 5.11 -17.35 10.07
CA LYS A 137 5.65 -16.38 9.11
C LYS A 137 5.07 -16.55 7.72
N SER A 138 4.67 -17.78 7.39
CA SER A 138 4.08 -18.12 6.11
C SER A 138 2.56 -18.07 6.15
N PHE A 139 1.97 -17.72 5.00
CA PHE A 139 0.53 -17.75 4.79
C PHE A 139 0.23 -17.97 3.30
N TYR A 140 -1.02 -18.30 3.00
CA TYR A 140 -1.53 -18.43 1.64
C TYR A 140 -2.39 -17.22 1.32
N TRP A 141 -2.36 -16.68 0.11
CA TRP A 141 -3.30 -15.65 -0.31
C TRP A 141 -3.89 -15.96 -1.67
N VAL A 142 -5.13 -15.53 -1.89
CA VAL A 142 -5.82 -15.67 -3.18
C VAL A 142 -6.62 -14.41 -3.49
N GLN A 143 -6.49 -13.93 -4.72
CA GLN A 143 -7.29 -12.83 -5.25
C GLN A 143 -8.76 -13.23 -5.32
N THR A 144 -9.63 -12.29 -4.98
CA THR A 144 -11.08 -12.48 -4.98
C THR A 144 -11.75 -11.32 -5.73
N CYS A 145 -13.07 -11.40 -5.89
CA CYS A 145 -13.88 -10.35 -6.47
C CYS A 145 -15.34 -10.51 -5.99
N ALA A 146 -16.18 -9.53 -6.30
CA ALA A 146 -17.58 -9.56 -5.89
C ALA A 146 -18.32 -10.81 -6.45
N GLU A 147 -17.95 -11.31 -7.61
CA GLU A 147 -18.60 -12.46 -8.22
C GLU A 147 -18.21 -13.78 -7.53
N HIS A 148 -16.93 -13.92 -7.18
CA HIS A 148 -16.36 -15.19 -6.72
C HIS A 148 -16.24 -15.34 -5.21
N VAL A 149 -16.30 -14.25 -4.43
CA VAL A 149 -16.04 -14.29 -2.98
C VAL A 149 -16.93 -15.29 -2.24
N THR A 150 -18.21 -15.42 -2.61
CA THR A 150 -19.11 -16.37 -1.95
C THR A 150 -18.72 -17.82 -2.21
N GLU A 151 -18.30 -18.13 -3.43
CA GLU A 151 -17.88 -19.47 -3.82
C GLU A 151 -16.52 -19.84 -3.19
N GLN A 152 -15.55 -18.93 -3.27
CA GLN A 152 -14.23 -19.10 -2.63
C GLN A 152 -14.39 -19.30 -1.12
N PHE A 153 -15.27 -18.54 -0.48
CA PHE A 153 -15.51 -18.67 0.95
C PHE A 153 -16.20 -19.99 1.33
N ALA A 154 -17.13 -20.48 0.51
CA ALA A 154 -17.75 -21.80 0.71
C ALA A 154 -16.72 -22.94 0.61
N ARG A 155 -15.82 -22.86 -0.39
CA ARG A 155 -14.70 -23.81 -0.56
C ARG A 155 -13.74 -23.75 0.63
N LEU A 156 -13.41 -22.56 1.11
CA LEU A 156 -12.57 -22.40 2.30
C LEU A 156 -13.21 -22.99 3.56
N THR A 157 -14.52 -22.81 3.76
CA THR A 157 -15.24 -23.48 4.85
C THR A 157 -15.10 -25.00 4.74
N ALA A 158 -15.27 -25.57 3.55
CA ALA A 158 -15.14 -27.02 3.35
C ALA A 158 -13.73 -27.50 3.71
N VAL A 159 -12.70 -26.78 3.25
CA VAL A 159 -11.29 -27.04 3.61
C VAL A 159 -11.08 -26.96 5.13
N ALA A 160 -11.63 -25.96 5.82
CA ALA A 160 -11.47 -25.83 7.27
C ALA A 160 -12.11 -26.99 8.05
N ASN A 161 -13.24 -27.51 7.57
CA ASN A 161 -13.89 -28.67 8.19
C ASN A 161 -13.06 -29.94 7.97
N GLU A 162 -12.61 -30.19 6.75
CA GLU A 162 -11.78 -31.35 6.42
C GLU A 162 -10.42 -31.29 7.13
N PHE A 163 -9.82 -30.10 7.23
CA PHE A 163 -8.54 -29.88 7.88
C PHE A 163 -8.59 -30.29 9.37
N GLN A 164 -9.68 -29.92 10.05
CA GLN A 164 -9.92 -30.30 11.45
C GLN A 164 -10.10 -31.82 11.61
N GLU A 165 -10.82 -32.48 10.70
CA GLU A 165 -10.98 -33.94 10.74
C GLU A 165 -9.64 -34.68 10.58
N GLN A 166 -8.75 -34.18 9.72
CA GLN A 166 -7.42 -34.75 9.53
C GLN A 166 -6.48 -34.49 10.71
N PHE A 167 -6.57 -33.32 11.37
CA PHE A 167 -5.66 -32.92 12.45
C PHE A 167 -6.13 -33.22 13.87
N ALA A 168 -7.42 -33.45 14.10
CA ALA A 168 -7.98 -33.82 15.41
C ALA A 168 -7.33 -35.10 16.00
N TYR A 169 -6.67 -35.90 15.17
CA TYR A 169 -5.99 -37.14 15.57
C TYR A 169 -4.48 -36.99 15.85
N SER A 170 -3.87 -35.83 15.58
CA SER A 170 -2.42 -35.62 15.75
C SER A 170 -2.11 -34.51 16.75
N VAL A 171 -2.60 -34.66 17.98
CA VAL A 171 -2.27 -33.78 19.10
C VAL A 171 -0.85 -34.10 19.59
N ASN A 172 0.16 -33.52 18.95
CA ASN A 172 1.47 -33.32 19.56
C ASN A 172 1.95 -31.92 19.19
N GLU A 173 2.19 -31.10 20.22
CA GLU A 173 2.85 -29.80 20.12
C GLU A 173 4.17 -29.98 19.36
N GLY A 174 4.28 -29.40 18.16
CA GLY A 174 5.46 -29.52 17.30
C GLY A 174 5.19 -29.66 15.80
N LYS A 175 3.94 -29.87 15.37
CA LYS A 175 3.57 -30.08 13.95
C LYS A 175 3.08 -28.84 13.20
N THR A 176 3.30 -27.63 13.70
CA THR A 176 2.72 -26.40 13.12
C THR A 176 3.09 -26.19 11.64
N ALA A 177 4.33 -26.50 11.26
CA ALA A 177 4.79 -26.42 9.87
C ALA A 177 4.19 -27.51 8.97
N GLU A 178 4.02 -28.74 9.50
CA GLU A 178 3.37 -29.84 8.79
C GLU A 178 1.89 -29.54 8.55
N ALA A 179 1.21 -29.00 9.56
CA ALA A 179 -0.18 -28.55 9.49
C ALA A 179 -0.35 -27.46 8.43
N GLN A 180 0.53 -26.47 8.40
CA GLN A 180 0.46 -25.44 7.38
C GLN A 180 0.72 -25.98 5.96
N ARG A 181 1.66 -26.91 5.80
CA ARG A 181 1.92 -27.57 4.51
C ARG A 181 0.68 -28.32 4.00
N ILE A 182 0.01 -29.07 4.89
CA ILE A 182 -1.22 -29.81 4.56
C ILE A 182 -2.34 -28.84 4.21
N LEU A 183 -2.55 -27.78 5.01
CA LEU A 183 -3.54 -26.75 4.70
C LEU A 183 -3.29 -26.17 3.30
N PHE A 184 -2.06 -25.80 2.97
CA PHE A 184 -1.75 -25.22 1.65
C PHE A 184 -2.02 -26.18 0.50
N GLN A 185 -1.77 -27.47 0.69
CA GLN A 185 -2.11 -28.49 -0.31
C GLN A 185 -3.63 -28.59 -0.51
N MET A 186 -4.40 -28.60 0.58
CA MET A 186 -5.86 -28.61 0.50
C MET A 186 -6.42 -27.34 -0.15
N LEU A 187 -5.80 -26.19 0.07
CA LEU A 187 -6.18 -24.92 -0.57
C LEU A 187 -5.91 -24.94 -2.09
N ASP A 188 -4.80 -25.53 -2.51
CA ASP A 188 -4.48 -25.75 -3.93
C ASP A 188 -5.52 -26.67 -4.58
N ASP A 189 -5.83 -27.81 -3.94
CA ASP A 189 -6.78 -28.83 -4.44
C ASP A 189 -8.24 -28.32 -4.47
N ALA A 190 -8.61 -27.42 -3.56
CA ALA A 190 -9.95 -26.80 -3.51
C ALA A 190 -10.23 -25.84 -4.67
N GLY A 191 -9.22 -25.51 -5.49
CA GLY A 191 -9.37 -24.64 -6.66
C GLY A 191 -9.83 -23.23 -6.30
N LEU A 192 -9.33 -22.67 -5.19
CA LEU A 192 -9.73 -21.34 -4.72
C LEU A 192 -9.39 -20.20 -5.67
N ASN A 193 -8.43 -20.39 -6.58
CA ASN A 193 -7.97 -19.37 -7.52
C ASN A 193 -8.96 -19.17 -8.69
N LEU A 194 -10.07 -18.49 -8.41
CA LEU A 194 -11.08 -18.14 -9.42
C LEU A 194 -10.76 -16.81 -10.15
N CYS A 195 -9.84 -16.00 -9.60
CA CYS A 195 -9.47 -14.69 -10.16
C CYS A 195 -8.09 -14.65 -10.84
N ASN A 196 -7.41 -15.80 -10.99
CA ASN A 196 -6.05 -15.90 -11.55
C ASN A 196 -4.94 -15.16 -10.79
N GLY A 197 -5.11 -14.98 -9.47
CA GLY A 197 -4.10 -14.39 -8.59
C GLY A 197 -4.05 -15.18 -7.28
N TYR A 198 -2.89 -15.74 -6.94
CA TYR A 198 -2.65 -16.40 -5.66
C TYR A 198 -1.15 -16.51 -5.39
N GLY A 199 -0.79 -16.73 -4.13
CA GLY A 199 0.59 -16.91 -3.74
C GLY A 199 0.75 -17.51 -2.35
N LYS A 200 1.99 -17.89 -2.04
CA LYS A 200 2.44 -18.36 -0.73
C LYS A 200 3.59 -17.47 -0.33
N GLU A 201 3.37 -16.62 0.66
CA GLU A 201 4.40 -15.68 1.12
C GLU A 201 5.02 -16.16 2.42
N SER A 202 6.23 -15.69 2.70
CA SER A 202 6.91 -15.86 3.97
C SER A 202 7.47 -14.53 4.44
N LEU A 203 6.94 -14.04 5.55
CA LEU A 203 7.34 -12.78 6.15
C LEU A 203 8.64 -12.93 6.96
N TYR A 204 9.32 -11.80 7.18
CA TYR A 204 10.45 -11.76 8.10
C TYR A 204 10.02 -12.00 9.56
N GLN A 205 8.88 -11.41 9.95
CA GLN A 205 8.23 -11.57 11.25
C GLN A 205 6.98 -12.44 11.16
N ASN A 206 6.34 -12.80 12.28
CA ASN A 206 5.08 -13.53 12.22
C ASN A 206 3.93 -12.63 11.73
N MET A 207 2.87 -13.25 11.21
CA MET A 207 1.71 -12.54 10.66
C MET A 207 1.02 -11.66 11.71
N ALA A 208 0.92 -12.11 12.96
CA ALA A 208 0.38 -11.32 14.07
C ALA A 208 1.14 -10.00 14.25
N ALA A 209 2.47 -10.02 14.21
CA ALA A 209 3.31 -8.84 14.32
C ALA A 209 3.17 -7.91 13.12
N ALA A 210 3.15 -8.46 11.90
CA ALA A 210 2.93 -7.66 10.69
C ALA A 210 1.58 -6.92 10.70
N LEU A 211 0.52 -7.59 11.12
CA LEU A 211 -0.80 -6.99 11.26
C LEU A 211 -0.88 -6.01 12.44
N SER A 212 -0.32 -6.39 13.60
CA SER A 212 -0.31 -5.56 14.80
C SER A 212 0.43 -4.25 14.55
N ASP A 213 1.56 -4.27 13.86
CA ASP A 213 2.34 -3.07 13.57
C ASP A 213 1.46 -2.02 12.88
N ILE A 214 0.69 -2.39 11.85
CA ILE A 214 -0.24 -1.47 11.16
C ILE A 214 -1.34 -0.97 12.09
N MET A 215 -1.91 -1.87 12.89
CA MET A 215 -2.98 -1.54 13.81
C MET A 215 -2.49 -0.62 14.95
N ASP A 216 -1.23 -0.72 15.38
CA ASP A 216 -0.59 0.19 16.33
C ASP A 216 -0.60 1.64 15.79
N PHE A 217 -0.25 1.86 14.52
CA PHE A 217 -0.29 3.19 13.89
C PHE A 217 -1.70 3.78 13.86
N ILE A 218 -2.70 2.94 13.60
CA ILE A 218 -4.09 3.37 13.61
C ILE A 218 -4.52 3.71 15.04
N ALA A 219 -4.16 2.86 16.00
CA ALA A 219 -4.57 2.98 17.39
C ALA A 219 -4.06 4.26 18.06
N VAL A 220 -2.85 4.71 17.73
CA VAL A 220 -2.29 5.97 18.22
C VAL A 220 -3.16 7.18 17.86
N SER A 221 -3.82 7.14 16.70
CA SER A 221 -4.65 8.25 16.22
C SER A 221 -6.05 8.30 16.82
N ASP A 222 -6.50 7.18 17.41
CA ASP A 222 -7.86 7.04 17.91
C ASP A 222 -7.95 7.47 19.38
N ARG A 223 -8.90 8.36 19.66
CA ARG A 223 -9.14 8.83 21.03
C ARG A 223 -10.14 7.93 21.77
N GLN A 224 -10.87 7.08 21.06
CA GLN A 224 -11.83 6.14 21.64
C GLN A 224 -11.15 4.90 22.22
N ILE A 225 -9.93 4.61 21.79
CA ILE A 225 -9.11 3.53 22.36
C ILE A 225 -8.67 3.89 23.78
N ASP A 226 -8.70 2.88 24.65
CA ASP A 226 -8.22 2.96 26.02
C ASP A 226 -6.81 3.59 26.13
N ALA A 227 -6.62 4.45 27.14
CA ALA A 227 -5.40 5.23 27.28
C ALA A 227 -4.16 4.36 27.53
N TYR A 228 -4.30 3.23 28.22
CA TYR A 228 -3.21 2.28 28.44
C TYR A 228 -2.84 1.57 27.13
N VAL A 229 -3.84 1.08 26.39
CA VAL A 229 -3.65 0.46 25.07
C VAL A 229 -2.97 1.41 24.09
N ARG A 230 -3.43 2.67 24.02
CA ARG A 230 -2.85 3.72 23.19
C ARG A 230 -1.40 4.01 23.57
N LYS A 231 -1.08 4.14 24.86
CA LYS A 231 0.30 4.38 25.32
C LYS A 231 1.25 3.23 24.94
N LYS A 232 0.78 1.99 24.99
CA LYS A 232 1.57 0.83 24.56
C LYS A 232 1.75 0.85 23.03
N ALA A 233 0.71 1.21 22.26
CA ALA A 233 0.80 1.43 20.81
C ALA A 233 1.80 2.53 20.44
N GLU A 234 1.78 3.68 21.15
CA GLU A 234 2.71 4.79 20.93
C GLU A 234 4.18 4.36 21.08
N ARG A 235 4.50 3.51 22.06
CA ARG A 235 5.86 2.96 22.22
C ARG A 235 6.25 2.11 21.02
N LYS A 236 5.40 1.16 20.62
CA LYS A 236 5.65 0.25 19.50
C LYS A 236 5.78 0.98 18.16
N VAL A 237 4.95 1.99 17.93
CA VAL A 237 5.03 2.89 16.78
C VAL A 237 6.37 3.62 16.76
N ASN A 238 6.81 4.19 17.88
CA ASN A 238 8.11 4.87 17.96
C ASN A 238 9.27 3.91 17.65
N ASP A 239 9.25 2.70 18.22
CA ASP A 239 10.28 1.68 17.98
C ASP A 239 10.31 1.26 16.50
N THR A 240 9.13 1.06 15.90
CA THR A 240 8.99 0.69 14.49
C THR A 240 9.50 1.80 13.58
N LEU A 241 9.11 3.05 13.83
CA LEU A 241 9.60 4.20 13.05
C LEU A 241 11.12 4.38 13.21
N HIS A 242 11.66 4.22 14.42
CA HIS A 242 13.10 4.31 14.64
C HIS A 242 13.86 3.25 13.84
N ARG A 243 13.36 2.01 13.82
CA ARG A 243 13.92 0.92 13.01
C ARG A 243 13.87 1.23 11.52
N LEU A 244 12.70 1.62 10.99
CA LEU A 244 12.53 1.91 9.56
C LEU A 244 13.38 3.12 9.12
N LEU A 245 13.48 4.17 9.94
CA LEU A 245 14.33 5.32 9.66
C LEU A 245 15.83 4.97 9.72
N ALA A 246 16.23 4.09 10.64
CA ALA A 246 17.61 3.58 10.68
C ALA A 246 17.94 2.75 9.43
N GLU A 247 17.00 1.91 8.97
CA GLU A 247 17.12 1.15 7.73
C GLU A 247 17.21 2.07 6.50
N LEU A 248 16.36 3.11 6.44
CA LEU A 248 16.40 4.12 5.40
C LEU A 248 17.76 4.82 5.34
N ASN A 249 18.30 5.23 6.50
CA ASN A 249 19.62 5.83 6.59
C ASN A 249 20.73 4.85 6.16
N SER A 250 20.60 3.56 6.49
CA SER A 250 21.54 2.54 6.04
C SER A 250 21.52 2.36 4.52
N LEU A 251 20.34 2.39 3.89
CA LEU A 251 20.21 2.36 2.43
C LEU A 251 20.84 3.61 1.80
N LYS A 252 20.57 4.81 2.31
CA LYS A 252 21.18 6.07 1.85
C LYS A 252 22.70 6.03 1.89
N GLN A 253 23.30 5.38 2.89
CA GLN A 253 24.76 5.23 3.02
C GLN A 253 25.37 4.24 2.01
N LYS A 254 24.59 3.28 1.52
CA LYS A 254 25.03 2.34 0.47
C LYS A 254 24.94 2.95 -0.93
N MET A 255 24.23 4.07 -1.07
CA MET A 255 24.03 4.69 -2.37
C MET A 255 25.36 5.27 -2.91
N PRO A 256 25.70 4.98 -4.17
CA PRO A 256 26.88 5.55 -4.81
C PRO A 256 26.77 7.08 -4.86
N GLN A 257 27.91 7.76 -4.87
CA GLN A 257 27.94 9.21 -5.13
C GLN A 257 27.71 9.55 -6.61
N ASP A 258 27.86 8.58 -7.51
CA ASP A 258 27.68 8.79 -8.95
C ASP A 258 26.23 8.53 -9.36
N VAL A 259 25.64 9.52 -10.04
CA VAL A 259 24.19 9.77 -10.14
C VAL A 259 23.57 9.18 -11.42
N GLY A 260 24.40 8.83 -12.40
CA GLY A 260 23.96 8.60 -13.80
C GLY A 260 22.84 7.58 -13.99
N ASP A 261 22.86 6.46 -13.24
CA ASP A 261 21.88 5.36 -13.33
C ASP A 261 21.30 4.97 -11.96
N ALA A 262 21.34 5.87 -10.98
CA ALA A 262 20.94 5.51 -9.61
C ALA A 262 19.48 5.03 -9.53
N GLU A 263 18.59 5.52 -10.39
CA GLU A 263 17.15 5.22 -10.38
C GLU A 263 16.81 3.77 -10.74
N GLU A 264 17.67 3.04 -11.46
CA GLU A 264 17.46 1.63 -11.83
C GLU A 264 18.09 0.64 -10.84
N ARG A 265 18.86 1.13 -9.87
CA ARG A 265 19.53 0.28 -8.89
C ARG A 265 18.53 -0.26 -7.88
N GLU A 266 18.74 -1.51 -7.48
CA GLU A 266 17.88 -2.18 -6.50
C GLU A 266 17.82 -1.40 -5.18
N GLU A 267 18.93 -0.81 -4.74
CA GLU A 267 19.00 -0.01 -3.51
C GLU A 267 18.12 1.24 -3.58
N PHE A 268 18.01 1.89 -4.76
CA PHE A 268 17.13 3.04 -4.94
C PHE A 268 15.67 2.63 -4.88
N LEU A 269 15.30 1.51 -5.51
CA LEU A 269 13.94 0.97 -5.46
C LEU A 269 13.56 0.58 -4.03
N GLN A 270 14.49 -0.02 -3.27
CA GLN A 270 14.30 -0.33 -1.86
C GLN A 270 14.14 0.95 -1.01
N LEU A 271 14.96 1.99 -1.25
CA LEU A 271 14.86 3.28 -0.57
C LEU A 271 13.51 3.95 -0.83
N GLU A 272 13.06 3.96 -2.09
CA GLU A 272 11.77 4.52 -2.48
C GLU A 272 10.63 3.75 -1.82
N SER A 273 10.65 2.41 -1.92
CA SER A 273 9.65 1.55 -1.30
C SER A 273 9.58 1.77 0.22
N LEU A 274 10.73 1.82 0.90
CA LEU A 274 10.79 2.07 2.34
C LEU A 274 10.31 3.48 2.71
N SER A 275 10.63 4.48 1.89
CA SER A 275 10.15 5.86 2.08
C SER A 275 8.64 5.95 1.97
N LEU A 276 8.05 5.31 0.97
CA LEU A 276 6.60 5.22 0.79
C LEU A 276 5.94 4.46 1.96
N LYS A 277 6.55 3.37 2.43
CA LYS A 277 6.10 2.61 3.60
C LYS A 277 6.05 3.47 4.86
N ILE A 278 7.14 4.15 5.18
CA ILE A 278 7.23 5.07 6.34
C ILE A 278 6.16 6.15 6.21
N SER A 279 5.99 6.72 5.01
CA SER A 279 5.00 7.75 4.75
C SER A 279 3.57 7.28 4.99
N LYS A 280 3.20 6.09 4.50
CA LYS A 280 1.88 5.49 4.78
C LYS A 280 1.66 5.29 6.27
N TYR A 281 2.66 4.78 6.99
CA TYR A 281 2.57 4.51 8.42
C TYR A 281 2.38 5.81 9.22
N ILE A 282 3.11 6.86 8.87
CA ILE A 282 2.93 8.19 9.48
C ILE A 282 1.55 8.77 9.14
N ALA A 283 1.09 8.63 7.90
CA ALA A 283 -0.24 9.08 7.47
C ALA A 283 -1.37 8.37 8.24
N LEU A 284 -1.21 7.08 8.59
CA LEU A 284 -2.17 6.34 9.44
C LEU A 284 -2.34 6.99 10.83
N MET A 285 -1.29 7.61 11.39
CA MET A 285 -1.37 8.29 12.69
C MET A 285 -2.09 9.64 12.64
N LYS A 286 -2.15 10.29 11.48
CA LYS A 286 -2.81 11.59 11.37
C LYS A 286 -4.33 11.41 11.39
N LYS A 287 -5.02 12.30 12.09
CA LYS A 287 -6.45 12.50 11.86
C LYS A 287 -6.63 13.16 10.51
N LYS A 288 -7.74 12.87 9.82
CA LYS A 288 -8.07 13.45 8.52
C LYS A 288 -7.79 14.95 8.56
N THR A 289 -6.75 15.38 7.85
CA THR A 289 -6.49 16.79 7.62
C THR A 289 -7.45 17.23 6.53
N ASP A 290 -8.25 18.25 6.82
CA ASP A 290 -8.87 19.05 5.77
C ASP A 290 -7.77 19.89 5.13
N THR A 291 -6.97 19.25 4.27
CA THR A 291 -6.09 19.98 3.36
C THR A 291 -6.99 20.56 2.27
N GLU A 292 -7.47 21.78 2.48
CA GLU A 292 -8.16 22.57 1.44
C GLU A 292 -7.39 22.56 0.11
N ASP A 293 -6.05 22.50 0.21
CA ASP A 293 -5.12 22.35 -0.91
C ASP A 293 -5.46 21.18 -1.86
N LEU A 294 -6.13 20.11 -1.41
CA LEU A 294 -6.41 18.92 -2.23
C LEU A 294 -7.61 19.09 -3.17
N PHE A 295 -8.60 19.92 -2.85
CA PHE A 295 -9.82 20.05 -3.67
C PHE A 295 -9.50 20.47 -5.10
N HIS A 296 -8.42 21.22 -5.29
CA HIS A 296 -7.96 21.66 -6.59
C HIS A 296 -7.44 20.52 -7.48
N PHE A 297 -7.00 19.40 -6.90
CA PHE A 297 -6.36 18.30 -7.63
C PHE A 297 -7.31 17.17 -8.02
N GLU A 298 -8.50 17.07 -7.42
CA GLU A 298 -9.42 15.92 -7.55
C GLU A 298 -9.86 15.64 -8.98
N HIS A 299 -9.88 16.66 -9.84
CA HIS A 299 -10.33 16.54 -11.24
C HIS A 299 -9.19 16.34 -12.25
N VAL A 300 -7.93 16.44 -11.82
CA VAL A 300 -6.77 16.42 -12.73
C VAL A 300 -5.81 15.27 -12.47
N LEU A 301 -5.68 14.83 -11.22
CA LEU A 301 -4.83 13.69 -10.85
C LEU A 301 -5.60 12.37 -10.94
N GLU A 302 -4.89 11.27 -11.19
CA GLU A 302 -5.48 9.94 -10.95
C GLU A 302 -5.75 9.71 -9.46
N SER A 303 -6.73 8.87 -9.13
CA SER A 303 -7.17 8.66 -7.75
C SER A 303 -6.06 8.14 -6.84
N ASP A 304 -5.23 7.22 -7.35
CA ASP A 304 -4.08 6.68 -6.64
C ASP A 304 -2.96 7.72 -6.44
N THR A 305 -2.82 8.64 -7.39
CA THR A 305 -1.84 9.72 -7.35
C THR A 305 -2.27 10.81 -6.36
N LEU A 306 -3.56 11.11 -6.29
CA LEU A 306 -4.15 11.97 -5.27
C LEU A 306 -3.94 11.40 -3.85
N GLU A 307 -4.02 10.08 -3.68
CA GLU A 307 -3.73 9.44 -2.40
C GLU A 307 -2.26 9.60 -2.00
N ILE A 308 -1.31 9.41 -2.93
CA ILE A 308 0.11 9.66 -2.69
C ILE A 308 0.36 11.13 -2.31
N LEU A 309 -0.30 12.09 -2.97
CA LEU A 309 -0.22 13.50 -2.63
C LEU A 309 -0.70 13.76 -1.19
N ARG A 310 -1.86 13.21 -0.83
CA ARG A 310 -2.43 13.33 0.52
C ARG A 310 -1.46 12.77 1.58
N ILE A 311 -0.91 11.59 1.34
CA ILE A 311 0.09 10.96 2.23
C ILE A 311 1.31 11.88 2.37
N GLY A 312 1.87 12.36 1.25
CA GLY A 312 3.03 13.26 1.25
C GLY A 312 2.81 14.52 2.09
N LEU A 313 1.67 15.19 1.90
CA LEU A 313 1.30 16.38 2.68
C LEU A 313 1.14 16.06 4.18
N GLN A 314 0.46 14.96 4.51
CA GLN A 314 0.26 14.54 5.90
C GLN A 314 1.56 14.24 6.63
N VAL A 315 2.52 13.61 5.93
CA VAL A 315 3.83 13.27 6.46
C VAL A 315 4.66 14.53 6.67
N THR A 316 4.69 15.45 5.70
CA THR A 316 5.37 16.74 5.83
C THR A 316 4.83 17.53 7.01
N ASP A 317 3.51 17.62 7.15
CA ASP A 317 2.86 18.30 8.27
C ASP A 317 3.17 17.62 9.62
N TYR A 318 3.20 16.28 9.65
CA TYR A 318 3.57 15.53 10.85
C TYR A 318 5.00 15.83 11.28
N LEU A 319 5.96 15.71 10.36
CA LEU A 319 7.37 15.93 10.63
C LEU A 319 7.66 17.39 11.01
N SER A 320 6.99 18.35 10.36
CA SER A 320 7.08 19.78 10.70
C SER A 320 6.59 20.08 12.11
N GLN A 321 5.41 19.56 12.49
CA GLN A 321 4.89 19.69 13.85
C GLN A 321 5.82 19.04 14.88
N TYR A 322 6.31 17.84 14.60
CA TYR A 322 7.25 17.14 15.48
C TYR A 322 8.54 17.95 15.68
N THR A 323 9.04 18.57 14.62
CA THR A 323 10.21 19.44 14.64
C THR A 323 9.98 20.69 15.49
N SER A 324 8.80 21.31 15.38
CA SER A 324 8.44 22.49 16.18
C SER A 324 8.38 22.22 17.69
N LEU A 325 8.06 20.98 18.09
CA LEU A 325 8.04 20.55 19.49
C LEU A 325 9.44 20.24 20.04
N LYS A 326 10.45 20.08 19.18
CA LYS A 326 11.85 19.80 19.55
C LYS A 326 12.83 20.73 18.81
N PRO A 327 12.77 22.06 19.04
CA PRO A 327 13.48 23.04 18.22
C PRO A 327 15.01 22.89 18.23
N THR A 328 15.59 22.31 19.28
CA THR A 328 17.04 22.03 19.36
C THR A 328 17.51 20.94 18.38
N GLN A 329 16.59 20.28 17.66
CA GLN A 329 16.86 19.20 16.71
C GLN A 329 16.46 19.54 15.27
N MET A 330 16.16 20.81 14.95
CA MET A 330 15.57 21.22 13.68
C MET A 330 16.37 20.80 12.43
N ASN A 331 17.70 20.72 12.52
CA ASN A 331 18.58 20.27 11.42
C ASN A 331 18.83 18.75 11.38
N ARG A 332 18.09 17.95 12.16
CA ARG A 332 18.30 16.49 12.28
C ARG A 332 17.17 15.64 11.71
N PHE A 333 16.05 16.25 11.32
CA PHE A 333 14.92 15.50 10.77
C PHE A 333 15.08 15.32 9.26
N ASP A 334 14.92 14.08 8.82
CA ASP A 334 14.95 13.73 7.42
C ASP A 334 13.53 13.75 6.85
N PHE A 335 13.26 14.68 5.94
CA PHE A 335 11.98 14.81 5.24
C PHE A 335 11.91 13.94 3.97
N THR A 336 12.88 13.04 3.75
CA THR A 336 12.92 12.11 2.61
C THR A 336 11.58 11.40 2.38
N PRO A 337 10.88 10.82 3.39
CA PRO A 337 9.60 10.16 3.17
C PRO A 337 8.54 11.07 2.53
N GLY A 338 8.41 12.31 3.02
CA GLY A 338 7.45 13.29 2.48
C GLY A 338 7.84 13.75 1.07
N LEU A 339 9.12 14.07 0.85
CA LEU A 339 9.61 14.52 -0.46
C LEU A 339 9.48 13.43 -1.53
N ILE A 340 9.80 12.17 -1.21
CA ILE A 340 9.63 11.05 -2.15
C ILE A 340 8.15 10.90 -2.55
N CYS A 341 7.21 10.99 -1.62
CA CYS A 341 5.78 11.00 -1.98
C CYS A 341 5.42 12.13 -2.96
N LEU A 342 5.84 13.37 -2.67
CA LEU A 342 5.51 14.52 -3.51
C LEU A 342 6.14 14.44 -4.91
N THR A 343 7.39 13.98 -5.02
CA THR A 343 8.04 13.78 -6.31
C THR A 343 7.39 12.63 -7.10
N LYS A 344 6.92 11.58 -6.41
CA LYS A 344 6.21 10.45 -7.03
C LYS A 344 4.88 10.86 -7.65
N VAL A 345 4.18 11.85 -7.07
CA VAL A 345 2.98 12.45 -7.67
C VAL A 345 3.28 12.99 -9.06
N PHE A 346 4.32 13.80 -9.18
CA PHE A 346 4.72 14.37 -10.46
C PHE A 346 5.18 13.29 -11.45
N GLU A 347 6.03 12.35 -11.02
CA GLU A 347 6.52 11.26 -11.86
C GLU A 347 5.36 10.44 -12.45
N LYS A 348 4.39 10.07 -11.61
CA LYS A 348 3.26 9.24 -12.02
C LYS A 348 2.38 9.94 -13.04
N GLU A 349 2.03 11.20 -12.81
CA GLU A 349 1.22 11.97 -13.77
C GLU A 349 1.95 12.18 -15.10
N ILE A 350 3.26 12.44 -15.07
CA ILE A 350 4.08 12.54 -16.27
C ILE A 350 4.10 11.22 -17.05
N ASN A 351 4.29 10.10 -16.34
CA ASN A 351 4.38 8.77 -16.95
C ASN A 351 3.06 8.32 -17.56
N LEU A 352 1.93 8.76 -16.98
CA LEU A 352 0.59 8.48 -17.49
C LEU A 352 0.14 9.44 -18.60
N SER A 353 0.81 10.59 -18.78
CA SER A 353 0.46 11.62 -19.76
C SER A 353 1.53 11.81 -20.83
N VAL A 354 2.54 12.64 -20.56
CA VAL A 354 3.59 13.06 -21.51
C VAL A 354 4.38 11.86 -22.03
N VAL A 355 4.70 10.88 -21.17
CA VAL A 355 5.42 9.67 -21.61
C VAL A 355 4.54 8.79 -22.48
N GLN A 356 3.23 8.69 -22.22
CA GLN A 356 2.32 7.98 -23.13
C GLN A 356 2.23 8.66 -24.50
N TRP A 357 2.29 10.01 -24.54
CA TRP A 357 2.38 10.75 -25.79
C TRP A 357 3.67 10.46 -26.55
N LEU A 358 4.82 10.43 -25.86
CA LEU A 358 6.08 10.00 -26.45
C LEU A 358 5.97 8.58 -27.00
N ARG A 359 5.44 7.63 -26.21
CA ARG A 359 5.20 6.24 -26.65
C ARG A 359 4.37 6.20 -27.94
N LYS A 360 3.33 7.02 -28.05
CA LYS A 360 2.52 7.15 -29.27
C LYS A 360 3.34 7.65 -30.47
N ILE A 361 4.14 8.70 -30.30
CA ILE A 361 5.02 9.24 -31.36
C ILE A 361 5.96 8.15 -31.87
N TYR A 362 6.51 7.32 -30.99
CA TYR A 362 7.40 6.22 -31.36
C TYR A 362 6.66 4.91 -31.72
N GLY A 363 5.35 4.98 -31.92
CA GLY A 363 4.53 3.93 -32.53
C GLY A 363 4.07 2.83 -31.59
N ILE A 364 3.99 3.09 -30.28
CA ILE A 364 3.14 2.30 -29.39
C ILE A 364 1.68 2.57 -29.74
N THR A 365 0.90 1.50 -29.88
CA THR A 365 -0.51 1.59 -30.30
C THR A 365 -1.39 1.95 -29.11
N LEU A 366 -1.87 3.19 -29.08
CA LEU A 366 -2.87 3.66 -28.11
C LEU A 366 -4.27 3.64 -28.74
N PRO A 367 -5.34 3.34 -27.98
CA PRO A 367 -5.36 3.14 -26.52
C PRO A 367 -5.01 1.72 -26.07
N GLN A 368 -4.88 0.76 -26.99
CA GLN A 368 -4.70 -0.68 -26.68
C GLN A 368 -3.58 -0.97 -25.66
N TYR A 369 -2.45 -0.25 -25.77
CA TYR A 369 -1.29 -0.41 -24.89
C TYR A 369 -1.03 0.80 -23.97
N TYR A 370 -2.07 1.58 -23.67
CA TYR A 370 -1.99 2.63 -22.65
C TYR A 370 -1.60 2.02 -21.30
N ASN A 371 -0.50 2.48 -20.72
CA ASN A 371 0.05 1.97 -19.46
C ASN A 371 0.27 0.43 -19.44
N ARG A 372 0.51 -0.18 -20.61
CA ARG A 372 0.74 -1.62 -20.79
C ARG A 372 1.89 -1.88 -21.74
N TYR A 373 2.58 -3.00 -21.55
CA TYR A 373 3.65 -3.41 -22.45
C TYR A 373 3.07 -3.85 -23.78
N GLN A 374 3.67 -3.40 -24.90
CA GLN A 374 3.34 -3.89 -26.23
C GLN A 374 4.35 -4.98 -26.64
N PRO A 375 3.94 -6.24 -26.79
CA PRO A 375 4.81 -7.31 -27.28
C PRO A 375 5.44 -6.97 -28.64
N ASP A 376 6.65 -7.47 -28.86
CA ASP A 376 7.39 -7.38 -30.14
C ASP A 376 7.70 -5.96 -30.63
N ARG A 377 7.54 -4.95 -29.76
CA ARG A 377 7.84 -3.55 -30.06
C ARG A 377 8.95 -3.03 -29.16
N GLN A 378 10.13 -2.78 -29.73
CA GLN A 378 11.22 -2.09 -29.01
C GLN A 378 11.16 -0.60 -29.30
N VAL A 379 11.17 0.22 -28.25
CA VAL A 379 11.09 1.68 -28.38
C VAL A 379 12.26 2.31 -27.65
N ILE A 380 13.45 2.10 -28.19
CA ILE A 380 14.69 2.59 -27.63
C ILE A 380 14.99 3.99 -28.19
N VAL A 381 15.03 4.98 -27.31
CA VAL A 381 15.30 6.38 -27.65
C VAL A 381 16.58 6.83 -26.96
N ALA A 382 17.57 7.25 -27.75
CA ALA A 382 18.80 7.84 -27.21
C ALA A 382 18.63 9.36 -27.09
N PRO A 383 18.87 9.96 -25.90
CA PRO A 383 18.89 11.41 -25.77
C PRO A 383 20.08 11.98 -26.56
N GLN A 384 19.90 13.13 -27.21
CA GLN A 384 20.93 13.78 -28.02
C GLN A 384 21.98 14.51 -27.15
N ILE A 385 22.66 13.76 -26.27
CA ILE A 385 23.75 14.24 -25.41
C ILE A 385 24.96 13.30 -25.52
N PRO A 386 26.20 13.81 -25.32
CA PRO A 386 27.37 12.95 -25.21
C PRO A 386 27.17 11.88 -24.14
N ASP A 387 27.45 10.62 -24.49
CA ASP A 387 27.27 9.44 -23.62
C ASP A 387 25.84 9.20 -23.11
N GLY A 388 24.84 9.78 -23.78
CA GLY A 388 23.43 9.56 -23.48
C GLY A 388 23.05 8.09 -23.61
N LYS A 389 22.65 7.46 -22.50
CA LYS A 389 22.22 6.07 -22.52
C LYS A 389 20.89 5.92 -23.24
N PRO A 390 20.75 4.89 -24.09
CA PRO A 390 19.47 4.56 -24.69
C PRO A 390 18.44 4.22 -23.61
N ILE A 391 17.23 4.76 -23.72
CA ILE A 391 16.13 4.49 -22.79
C ILE A 391 15.01 3.77 -23.55
N ASP A 392 14.53 2.66 -22.99
CA ASP A 392 13.42 1.89 -23.57
C ASP A 392 12.07 2.41 -23.04
N LEU A 393 11.31 3.10 -23.90
CA LEU A 393 9.96 3.57 -23.61
C LEU A 393 8.91 2.45 -23.55
N ASN A 394 9.29 1.20 -23.85
CA ASN A 394 8.41 0.03 -23.80
C ASN A 394 9.04 -1.13 -23.02
N GLN A 395 9.80 -0.83 -21.97
CA GLN A 395 10.43 -1.85 -21.13
C GLN A 395 9.38 -2.77 -20.47
N PRO A 396 9.52 -4.10 -20.54
CA PRO A 396 8.62 -5.03 -19.86
C PRO A 396 8.93 -5.12 -18.36
N ALA A 397 7.89 -5.06 -17.53
CA ALA A 397 7.93 -5.48 -16.12
C ALA A 397 7.36 -6.90 -15.91
N GLY A 398 6.65 -7.42 -16.92
CA GLY A 398 6.02 -8.73 -16.94
C GLY A 398 5.36 -8.95 -18.32
N PRO A 399 4.56 -10.02 -18.50
CA PRO A 399 3.97 -10.35 -19.81
C PRO A 399 3.10 -9.24 -20.40
N VAL A 400 2.42 -8.46 -19.54
CA VAL A 400 1.52 -7.36 -19.94
C VAL A 400 1.89 -6.04 -19.25
N GLN A 401 2.71 -6.10 -18.21
CA GLN A 401 3.07 -4.94 -17.40
C GLN A 401 4.20 -4.14 -18.05
N TRP A 402 4.01 -2.83 -18.16
CA TRP A 402 5.01 -1.89 -18.64
C TRP A 402 5.77 -1.28 -17.46
N ARG A 403 7.10 -1.22 -17.57
CA ARG A 403 7.95 -0.45 -16.67
C ARG A 403 8.14 0.94 -17.25
N ALA A 404 7.62 1.95 -16.56
CA ALA A 404 7.83 3.33 -16.93
C ALA A 404 9.30 3.73 -16.69
N PRO A 405 9.90 4.57 -17.55
CA PRO A 405 11.21 5.15 -17.31
C PRO A 405 11.19 6.04 -16.05
N GLY A 406 12.35 6.12 -15.38
CA GLY A 406 12.51 6.97 -14.21
C GLY A 406 12.29 8.46 -14.52
N ILE A 407 12.07 9.28 -13.48
CA ILE A 407 11.76 10.71 -13.67
C ILE A 407 12.88 11.43 -14.42
N GLY A 408 14.15 11.12 -14.15
CA GLY A 408 15.30 11.73 -14.80
C GLY A 408 15.44 11.30 -16.26
N GLN A 409 15.25 10.00 -16.53
CA GLN A 409 15.26 9.44 -17.88
C GLN A 409 14.16 10.05 -18.75
N SER A 410 12.94 10.08 -18.22
CA SER A 410 11.78 10.65 -18.89
C SER A 410 11.97 12.14 -19.19
N GLU A 411 12.62 12.88 -18.28
CA GLU A 411 12.98 14.30 -18.47
C GLU A 411 13.92 14.49 -19.67
N LEU A 412 14.98 13.67 -19.74
CA LEU A 412 15.95 13.73 -20.83
C LEU A 412 15.29 13.44 -22.17
N ILE A 413 14.48 12.38 -22.26
CA ILE A 413 13.78 12.05 -23.51
C ILE A 413 12.86 13.20 -23.91
N ALA A 414 12.03 13.69 -23.00
CA ALA A 414 11.10 14.78 -23.25
C ALA A 414 11.84 16.03 -23.76
N ARG A 415 12.91 16.44 -23.07
CA ARG A 415 13.70 17.63 -23.43
C ARG A 415 14.28 17.55 -24.84
N PHE A 416 14.80 16.40 -25.25
CA PHE A 416 15.54 16.27 -26.52
C PHE A 416 14.67 15.81 -27.70
N ASN A 417 13.51 15.20 -27.45
CA ASN A 417 12.69 14.60 -28.50
C ASN A 417 11.36 15.32 -28.76
N ILE A 418 10.89 16.16 -27.84
CA ILE A 418 9.73 17.02 -28.09
C ILE A 418 10.19 18.39 -28.57
N LYS A 419 9.80 18.71 -29.80
CA LYS A 419 10.06 19.92 -30.56
C LYS A 419 8.73 20.63 -30.88
N ALA A 420 8.80 21.83 -31.44
CA ALA A 420 7.62 22.64 -31.74
C ALA A 420 6.58 21.95 -32.65
N ASP A 421 7.04 21.05 -33.51
CA ASP A 421 6.25 20.31 -34.51
C ASP A 421 5.57 19.04 -33.98
N ASN A 422 5.92 18.56 -32.78
CA ASN A 422 5.35 17.34 -32.19
C ASN A 422 4.89 17.51 -30.73
N LEU A 423 4.64 18.76 -30.31
CA LEU A 423 4.02 19.07 -29.02
C LEU A 423 2.67 18.34 -28.88
N PRO A 424 2.27 17.97 -27.65
CA PRO A 424 0.94 17.45 -27.43
C PRO A 424 -0.14 18.46 -27.85
N PRO A 425 -1.34 18.00 -28.25
CA PRO A 425 -2.42 18.89 -28.68
C PRO A 425 -2.74 19.95 -27.62
N ASP A 426 -2.95 21.19 -28.04
CA ASP A 426 -3.21 22.36 -27.18
C ASP A 426 -2.05 22.80 -26.27
N TRP A 427 -0.84 22.26 -26.45
CA TRP A 427 0.36 22.76 -25.76
C TRP A 427 1.07 23.82 -26.58
N SER A 428 1.53 24.88 -25.91
CA SER A 428 2.43 25.87 -26.51
C SER A 428 3.86 25.64 -26.04
N LEU A 429 4.83 26.20 -26.76
CA LEU A 429 6.24 26.18 -26.35
C LEU A 429 6.48 26.77 -24.95
N GLN A 430 5.65 27.74 -24.54
CA GLN A 430 5.71 28.31 -23.20
C GLN A 430 5.28 27.30 -22.13
N HIS A 431 4.16 26.60 -22.34
CA HIS A 431 3.73 25.53 -21.43
C HIS A 431 4.79 24.42 -21.32
N TRP A 432 5.36 24.04 -22.47
CA TRP A 432 6.40 23.01 -22.54
C TRP A 432 7.67 23.42 -21.78
N SER A 433 8.19 24.61 -22.06
CA SER A 433 9.37 25.15 -21.37
C SER A 433 9.14 25.27 -19.86
N TYR A 434 7.95 25.70 -19.46
CA TYR A 434 7.57 25.80 -18.05
C TYR A 434 7.55 24.43 -17.38
N LEU A 435 6.94 23.42 -18.01
CA LEU A 435 6.95 22.06 -17.50
C LEU A 435 8.39 21.53 -17.34
N LEU A 436 9.25 21.67 -18.36
CA LEU A 436 10.61 21.14 -18.32
C LEU A 436 11.46 21.75 -17.19
N ASP A 437 11.32 23.05 -16.91
CA ASP A 437 12.00 23.68 -15.77
C ASP A 437 11.57 23.05 -14.43
N ARG A 438 10.26 22.86 -14.23
CA ARG A 438 9.70 22.24 -13.03
C ARG A 438 10.06 20.76 -12.91
N TRP A 439 10.08 20.04 -14.04
CA TRP A 439 10.50 18.65 -14.11
C TRP A 439 11.95 18.50 -13.66
N LYS A 440 12.87 19.28 -14.24
CA LYS A 440 14.29 19.27 -13.88
C LYS A 440 14.51 19.53 -12.38
N LYS A 441 13.80 20.51 -11.82
CA LYS A 441 13.85 20.81 -10.38
C LYS A 441 13.36 19.63 -9.53
N THR A 442 12.23 19.04 -9.90
CA THR A 442 11.65 17.88 -9.21
C THR A 442 12.59 16.67 -9.23
N ALA A 443 13.17 16.36 -10.39
CA ALA A 443 14.14 15.27 -10.54
C ALA A 443 15.40 15.50 -9.68
N ARG A 444 15.91 16.75 -9.64
CA ARG A 444 17.04 17.11 -8.76
C ARG A 444 16.73 16.85 -7.28
N TYR A 445 15.55 17.26 -6.80
CA TYR A 445 15.15 17.03 -5.42
C TYR A 445 14.98 15.54 -5.10
N ARG A 446 14.37 14.77 -6.02
CA ARG A 446 14.25 13.31 -5.86
C ARG A 446 15.62 12.65 -5.75
N ASN A 447 16.54 12.97 -6.66
CA ASN A 447 17.90 12.40 -6.65
C ASN A 447 18.60 12.74 -5.33
N ARG A 448 18.51 14.00 -4.88
CA ARG A 448 19.08 14.42 -3.60
C ARG A 448 18.54 13.59 -2.42
N ALA A 449 17.24 13.33 -2.38
CA ALA A 449 16.60 12.55 -1.32
C ALA A 449 17.06 11.09 -1.26
N ALA A 450 17.55 10.55 -2.38
CA ALA A 450 18.11 9.21 -2.45
C ALA A 450 19.59 9.13 -2.02
N HIS A 451 20.28 10.26 -1.82
CA HIS A 451 21.68 10.31 -1.38
C HIS A 451 21.81 10.56 0.11
N THR A 452 23.04 10.51 0.65
CA THR A 452 23.33 10.61 2.10
C THR A 452 22.89 11.89 2.79
N GLU A 453 22.49 12.92 2.04
CA GLU A 453 22.10 14.21 2.59
C GLU A 453 20.72 14.13 3.26
N LEU A 454 20.55 14.85 4.37
CA LEU A 454 19.25 15.02 4.99
C LEU A 454 18.40 15.94 4.11
N VAL A 455 17.17 15.52 3.84
CA VAL A 455 16.19 16.38 3.15
C VAL A 455 15.58 17.32 4.16
N THR A 456 15.58 18.61 3.84
CA THR A 456 15.05 19.66 4.70
C THR A 456 13.55 19.91 4.45
N LEU A 457 12.91 20.59 5.40
CA LEU A 457 11.51 21.03 5.26
C LEU A 457 11.35 21.99 4.07
N ASP A 458 12.29 22.92 3.88
CA ASP A 458 12.23 23.91 2.79
C ASP A 458 12.25 23.22 1.42
N GLU A 459 13.09 22.21 1.23
CA GLU A 459 13.12 21.45 -0.02
C GLU A 459 11.83 20.69 -0.29
N THR A 460 11.20 20.18 0.77
CA THR A 460 9.90 19.53 0.68
C THR A 460 8.81 20.53 0.30
N HIS A 461 8.85 21.74 0.86
CA HIS A 461 7.97 22.84 0.48
C HIS A 461 8.22 23.32 -0.96
N GLU A 462 9.46 23.34 -1.44
CA GLU A 462 9.77 23.66 -2.84
C GLU A 462 9.10 22.66 -3.80
N VAL A 463 9.17 21.35 -3.52
CA VAL A 463 8.45 20.35 -4.35
C VAL A 463 6.94 20.53 -4.25
N LYS A 464 6.38 20.78 -3.05
CA LYS A 464 4.95 21.11 -2.90
C LYS A 464 4.56 22.32 -3.77
N ASN A 465 5.35 23.38 -3.73
CA ASN A 465 5.11 24.60 -4.51
C ASN A 465 5.19 24.33 -6.01
N ILE A 466 6.11 23.48 -6.46
CA ILE A 466 6.17 23.04 -7.87
C ILE A 466 4.83 22.39 -8.29
N LEU A 467 4.27 21.48 -7.48
CA LEU A 467 2.98 20.85 -7.79
C LEU A 467 1.84 21.88 -7.85
N LEU A 468 1.79 22.81 -6.90
CA LEU A 468 0.79 23.88 -6.88
C LEU A 468 0.92 24.82 -8.08
N ASP A 469 2.15 25.16 -8.46
CA ASP A 469 2.46 26.01 -9.61
C ASP A 469 2.03 25.34 -10.93
N LEU A 470 2.30 24.04 -11.08
CA LEU A 470 1.86 23.25 -12.24
C LEU A 470 0.33 23.16 -12.32
N HIS A 471 -0.35 23.05 -11.18
CA HIS A 471 -1.81 23.12 -11.13
C HIS A 471 -2.34 24.51 -11.55
N LYS A 472 -1.83 25.58 -10.93
CA LYS A 472 -2.28 26.96 -11.17
C LYS A 472 -2.03 27.42 -12.62
N SER A 473 -0.96 26.93 -13.24
CA SER A 473 -0.60 27.24 -14.62
C SER A 473 -1.37 26.41 -15.66
N GLY A 474 -2.28 25.53 -15.25
CA GLY A 474 -3.09 24.73 -16.17
C GLY A 474 -2.38 23.48 -16.71
N ILE A 475 -1.17 23.17 -16.25
CA ILE A 475 -0.37 22.07 -16.79
C ILE A 475 -0.97 20.71 -16.41
N PHE A 476 -1.45 20.52 -15.18
CA PHE A 476 -2.10 19.26 -14.81
C PHE A 476 -3.42 19.03 -15.55
N GLN A 477 -4.17 20.08 -15.88
CA GLN A 477 -5.38 20.01 -16.70
C GLN A 477 -5.03 19.54 -18.11
N LYS A 478 -3.94 20.06 -18.68
CA LYS A 478 -3.41 19.61 -19.98
C LYS A 478 -2.92 18.17 -19.95
N MET A 479 -2.25 17.74 -18.87
CA MET A 479 -1.88 16.34 -18.67
C MET A 479 -3.11 15.44 -18.55
N ALA A 480 -4.16 15.86 -17.83
CA ALA A 480 -5.42 15.14 -17.73
C ALA A 480 -6.12 14.98 -19.09
N ALA A 481 -6.15 16.03 -19.91
CA ALA A 481 -6.67 15.95 -21.27
C ALA A 481 -5.86 14.98 -22.14
N LEU A 482 -4.53 14.97 -21.98
CA LEU A 482 -3.64 14.06 -22.71
C LEU A 482 -3.84 12.60 -22.28
N LYS A 483 -4.05 12.33 -20.99
CA LYS A 483 -4.43 11.00 -20.47
C LYS A 483 -5.73 10.51 -21.10
N LYS A 484 -6.74 11.39 -21.19
CA LYS A 484 -8.02 11.07 -21.83
C LYS A 484 -7.85 10.71 -23.31
N LEU A 485 -7.13 11.54 -24.06
CA LEU A 485 -6.81 11.28 -25.47
C LEU A 485 -6.01 9.99 -25.69
N ALA A 486 -5.21 9.57 -24.72
CA ALA A 486 -4.42 8.35 -24.79
C ALA A 486 -5.23 7.08 -24.46
N ARG A 487 -6.41 7.23 -23.84
CA ARG A 487 -7.34 6.14 -23.44
C ARG A 487 -8.48 5.95 -24.43
N GLU A 488 -8.75 6.95 -25.26
CA GLU A 488 -9.70 6.94 -26.38
C GLU A 488 -8.99 6.57 -27.68
#